data_AF-A0A2W6CB41-F1
#
_entry.id   AF-A0A2W6CB41-F1
#
_cell.length_a   1.000
_cell.length_b   1.000
_cell.length_c   1.000
_cell.angle_alpha   90.00
_cell.angle_beta   90.00
_cell.angle_gamma   90.00
#
_symmetry.space_group_name_H-M   'P 1'
#
loop_
_entity.id
_entity.type
_entity.pdbx_description
1 polymer ?
#
loop_
_entity_poly.entity_id
_entity_poly.type
_entity_poly.pdbx_seq_one_letter_code
_entity_poly.pdbx_strand_id
1 'polypeptide(L)'
;MDPGLRFWLRYVDDRGGLTERAGDSTLVVLPPAVAGEFDLPDEFVVTAEPDIAREDGVMLLATGHPVLIQAADAALSDGDVGVISLVAPGTPAPGAELLEQRVRDQVSVEHGRIDVTGLPVRINRPVLRVGALVTYTVSPEECYQERLECWIDAGSGCQLGPDHIARLRAAPRSERPAQAHAPVLDAVSTALRHAHSILDAAAERRRTALSDQASDAHRREHSHARDYYADALRSIERRRTSADPDRAKLLAARAASTREERARRLLEIDEKYQARHVIRPYRLHAVLVPGWRVPVDVRRGPRRYPFAFEWLVSLGTFAEERCPHCGEAATLSVSKTRLGCVSCLPAAG
;
A
#
# COMPACT_ATOMS: atom_id res chain seq x y z
N MET A 1 -5.20 -23.04 -19.43
CA MET A 1 -5.83 -22.98 -18.09
C MET A 1 -6.08 -21.53 -17.71
N ASP A 2 -7.36 -21.18 -17.65
CA ASP A 2 -7.90 -19.89 -17.21
C ASP A 2 -7.32 -19.45 -15.84
N PRO A 3 -7.02 -18.15 -15.64
CA PRO A 3 -6.49 -17.64 -14.38
C PRO A 3 -7.41 -17.85 -13.17
N GLY A 4 -8.73 -17.73 -13.35
CA GLY A 4 -9.72 -17.92 -12.29
C GLY A 4 -9.78 -19.37 -11.82
N LEU A 5 -9.84 -20.32 -12.76
CA LEU A 5 -9.74 -21.74 -12.44
C LEU A 5 -8.42 -22.07 -11.75
N ARG A 6 -7.29 -21.56 -12.25
CA ARG A 6 -5.97 -21.80 -11.63
C ARG A 6 -5.93 -21.26 -10.19
N PHE A 7 -6.50 -20.08 -9.96
CA PHE A 7 -6.61 -19.49 -8.63
C PHE A 7 -7.43 -20.39 -7.70
N TRP A 8 -8.63 -20.82 -8.13
CA TRP A 8 -9.49 -21.70 -7.36
C TRP A 8 -8.80 -23.00 -6.97
N LEU A 9 -8.17 -23.70 -7.92
CA LEU A 9 -7.50 -24.97 -7.63
C LEU A 9 -6.38 -24.81 -6.60
N ARG A 10 -5.64 -23.71 -6.66
CA ARG A 10 -4.62 -23.39 -5.66
C ARG A 10 -5.22 -23.02 -4.30
N TYR A 11 -6.32 -22.25 -4.30
CA TYR A 11 -7.04 -21.91 -3.07
C TYR A 11 -7.55 -23.18 -2.37
N VAL A 12 -8.08 -24.14 -3.12
CA VAL A 12 -8.50 -25.44 -2.61
C VAL A 12 -7.33 -26.21 -2.00
N ASP A 13 -6.20 -26.30 -2.71
CA ASP A 13 -4.98 -26.98 -2.23
C ASP A 13 -4.44 -26.33 -0.94
N ASP A 14 -4.35 -24.99 -0.90
CA ASP A 14 -3.92 -24.22 0.26
C ASP A 14 -4.86 -24.42 1.48
N ARG A 15 -6.11 -24.83 1.25
CA ARG A 15 -7.13 -25.12 2.28
C ARG A 15 -7.25 -26.61 2.60
N GLY A 16 -6.37 -27.46 2.03
CA GLY A 16 -6.30 -28.89 2.30
C GLY A 16 -7.27 -29.75 1.48
N GLY A 17 -7.86 -29.20 0.42
CA GLY A 17 -8.64 -29.97 -0.55
C GLY A 17 -7.77 -30.68 -1.58
N LEU A 18 -8.38 -31.56 -2.37
CA LEU A 18 -7.71 -32.36 -3.39
C LEU A 18 -8.23 -31.98 -4.77
N THR A 19 -7.34 -32.01 -5.76
CA THR A 19 -7.69 -31.75 -7.16
C THR A 19 -7.09 -32.82 -8.06
N GLU A 20 -7.89 -33.36 -8.98
CA GLU A 20 -7.44 -34.32 -9.99
C GLU A 20 -7.85 -33.85 -11.38
N ARG A 21 -6.87 -33.70 -12.28
CA ARG A 21 -7.14 -33.24 -13.65
C ARG A 21 -7.65 -34.40 -14.51
N ALA A 22 -8.78 -34.20 -15.17
CA ALA A 22 -9.37 -35.15 -16.11
C ALA A 22 -9.65 -34.43 -17.45
N GLY A 23 -8.64 -34.42 -18.33
CA GLY A 23 -8.72 -33.73 -19.62
C GLY A 23 -8.91 -32.21 -19.46
N ASP A 24 -10.02 -31.70 -20.00
CA ASP A 24 -10.41 -30.29 -19.96
C ASP A 24 -11.26 -29.91 -18.73
N SER A 25 -11.37 -30.84 -17.78
CA SER A 25 -12.05 -30.64 -16.50
C SER A 25 -11.14 -31.03 -15.33
N THR A 26 -11.52 -30.66 -14.12
CA THR A 26 -10.79 -31.02 -12.89
C THR A 26 -11.80 -31.44 -11.82
N LEU A 27 -11.63 -32.65 -11.29
CA LEU A 27 -12.35 -33.10 -10.11
C LEU A 27 -11.79 -32.37 -8.89
N VAL A 28 -12.68 -31.82 -8.06
CA VAL A 28 -12.36 -31.08 -6.85
C VAL A 28 -13.03 -31.77 -5.68
N VAL A 29 -12.25 -32.08 -4.66
CA VAL A 29 -12.73 -32.61 -3.37
C VAL A 29 -12.42 -31.57 -2.30
N LEU A 30 -13.47 -31.01 -1.70
CA LEU A 30 -13.38 -29.98 -0.67
C LEU A 30 -13.43 -30.59 0.73
N PRO A 31 -12.64 -30.08 1.69
CA PRO A 31 -12.87 -30.33 3.10
C PRO A 31 -14.26 -29.79 3.51
N PRO A 32 -15.00 -30.44 4.43
CA PRO A 32 -16.36 -30.03 4.80
C PRO A 32 -16.49 -28.57 5.24
N ALA A 33 -15.45 -28.02 5.88
CA ALA A 33 -15.43 -26.61 6.28
C ALA A 33 -15.42 -25.65 5.07
N VAL A 34 -14.68 -26.00 4.01
CA VAL A 34 -14.61 -25.22 2.77
C VAL A 34 -15.89 -25.42 1.95
N ALA A 35 -16.37 -26.66 1.84
CA ALA A 35 -17.65 -26.96 1.17
C ALA A 35 -18.80 -26.13 1.76
N GLY A 36 -18.91 -26.10 3.10
CA GLY A 36 -19.90 -25.28 3.80
C GLY A 36 -19.69 -23.77 3.69
N GLU A 37 -18.45 -23.29 3.59
CA GLU A 37 -18.14 -21.86 3.42
C GLU A 37 -18.69 -21.31 2.08
N PHE A 38 -18.63 -22.12 1.03
CA PHE A 38 -19.02 -21.73 -0.34
C PHE A 38 -20.39 -22.28 -0.77
N ASP A 39 -21.09 -23.01 0.09
CA ASP A 39 -22.34 -23.73 -0.23
C ASP A 39 -22.17 -24.66 -1.46
N LEU A 40 -21.06 -25.40 -1.47
CA LEU A 40 -20.68 -26.33 -2.54
C LEU A 40 -20.75 -27.78 -2.04
N PRO A 41 -20.98 -28.75 -2.95
CA PRO A 41 -20.84 -30.16 -2.60
C PRO A 41 -19.38 -30.50 -2.24
N ASP A 42 -19.20 -31.54 -1.44
CA ASP A 42 -17.87 -32.03 -1.04
C ASP A 42 -17.04 -32.52 -2.23
N GLU A 43 -17.70 -32.98 -3.31
CA GLU A 43 -17.08 -33.45 -4.54
C GLU A 43 -17.84 -32.93 -5.77
N PHE A 44 -17.12 -32.33 -6.72
CA PHE A 44 -17.68 -31.85 -7.99
C PHE A 44 -16.60 -31.67 -9.05
N VAL A 45 -17.03 -31.61 -10.31
CA VAL A 45 -16.14 -31.37 -11.45
C VAL A 45 -16.24 -29.91 -11.87
N VAL A 46 -15.09 -29.27 -12.11
CA VAL A 46 -15.02 -27.89 -12.59
C VAL A 46 -14.31 -27.80 -13.94
N THR A 47 -14.71 -26.82 -14.74
CA THR A 47 -14.01 -26.45 -15.98
C THR A 47 -14.06 -24.93 -16.19
N ALA A 48 -13.14 -24.41 -16.99
CA ALA A 48 -13.20 -23.04 -17.48
C ALA A 48 -13.82 -22.94 -18.89
N GLU A 49 -14.07 -24.07 -19.55
CA GLU A 49 -14.54 -24.12 -20.92
C GLU A 49 -16.08 -24.20 -20.97
N PRO A 50 -16.77 -23.20 -21.55
CA PRO A 50 -18.23 -23.17 -21.57
C PRO A 50 -18.86 -24.36 -22.29
N ASP A 51 -18.18 -24.94 -23.28
CA ASP A 51 -18.69 -26.08 -24.04
C ASP A 51 -18.68 -27.37 -23.20
N ILE A 52 -17.66 -27.56 -22.35
CA ILE A 52 -17.54 -28.70 -21.44
C ILE A 52 -18.51 -28.55 -20.26
N ALA A 53 -18.74 -27.33 -19.78
CA ALA A 53 -19.69 -27.08 -18.70
C ALA A 53 -21.17 -27.34 -19.07
N ARG A 54 -21.47 -27.63 -20.34
CA ARG A 54 -22.80 -28.10 -20.75
C ARG A 54 -23.03 -29.57 -20.43
N GLU A 55 -21.98 -30.32 -20.11
CA GLU A 55 -22.08 -31.70 -19.64
C GLU A 55 -22.68 -31.76 -18.24
N ASP A 56 -23.50 -32.78 -17.98
CA ASP A 56 -24.19 -32.94 -16.70
C ASP A 56 -23.18 -33.06 -15.54
N GLY A 57 -23.33 -32.20 -14.53
CA GLY A 57 -22.51 -32.24 -13.31
C GLY A 57 -21.16 -31.49 -13.38
N VAL A 58 -20.88 -30.79 -14.49
CA VAL A 58 -19.66 -29.97 -14.62
C VAL A 58 -19.96 -28.48 -14.37
N MET A 59 -19.34 -27.91 -13.35
CA MET A 59 -19.48 -26.50 -13.01
C MET A 59 -18.54 -25.62 -13.84
N LEU A 60 -19.09 -24.60 -14.50
CA LEU A 60 -18.30 -23.54 -15.14
C LEU A 60 -17.73 -22.59 -14.09
N LEU A 61 -16.41 -22.61 -13.90
CA LEU A 61 -15.67 -21.60 -13.14
C LEU A 61 -14.93 -20.66 -14.09
N ALA A 62 -15.58 -19.55 -14.40
CA ALA A 62 -15.02 -18.45 -15.17
C ALA A 62 -14.97 -17.16 -14.34
N THR A 63 -14.16 -16.18 -14.77
CA THR A 63 -14.06 -14.88 -14.11
C THR A 63 -15.44 -14.24 -13.92
N GLY A 64 -15.74 -13.79 -12.70
CA GLY A 64 -17.05 -13.26 -12.31
C GLY A 64 -17.98 -14.28 -11.63
N HIS A 65 -17.60 -15.57 -11.58
CA HIS A 65 -18.35 -16.57 -10.83
C HIS A 65 -18.34 -16.24 -9.31
N PRO A 66 -19.48 -16.30 -8.60
CA PRO A 66 -19.58 -15.92 -7.19
C PRO A 66 -18.58 -16.61 -6.27
N VAL A 67 -18.34 -17.92 -6.48
CA VAL A 67 -17.34 -18.70 -5.73
C VAL A 67 -15.93 -18.10 -5.87
N LEU A 68 -15.54 -17.67 -7.07
CA LEU A 68 -14.23 -17.06 -7.29
C LEU A 68 -14.12 -15.70 -6.61
N ILE A 69 -15.20 -14.91 -6.65
CA ILE A 69 -15.27 -13.61 -5.98
C ILE A 69 -15.12 -13.80 -4.46
N GLN A 70 -15.90 -14.71 -3.89
CA GLN A 70 -15.87 -15.02 -2.46
C GLN A 70 -14.50 -15.58 -2.04
N ALA A 71 -13.89 -16.47 -2.83
CA ALA A 71 -12.59 -17.03 -2.52
C ALA A 71 -11.48 -15.98 -2.62
N ALA A 72 -11.57 -15.08 -3.60
CA ALA A 72 -10.66 -13.95 -3.71
C ALA A 72 -10.80 -13.01 -2.50
N ASP A 73 -12.04 -12.73 -2.07
CA ASP A 73 -12.29 -11.91 -0.88
C ASP A 73 -11.79 -12.59 0.40
N ALA A 74 -11.97 -13.89 0.55
CA ALA A 74 -11.43 -14.65 1.68
C ALA A 74 -9.89 -14.58 1.69
N ALA A 75 -9.24 -14.84 0.55
CA ALA A 75 -7.79 -14.75 0.42
C ALA A 75 -7.25 -13.33 0.71
N LEU A 76 -7.97 -12.29 0.30
CA LEU A 76 -7.62 -10.90 0.62
C LEU A 76 -7.83 -10.55 2.10
N SER A 77 -8.78 -11.20 2.79
CA SER A 77 -9.03 -11.04 4.23
C SER A 77 -7.98 -11.74 5.08
N ASP A 78 -7.62 -12.97 4.72
CA ASP A 78 -6.59 -13.75 5.42
C ASP A 78 -5.22 -13.07 5.31
N GLY A 79 -4.96 -12.47 4.14
CA GLY A 79 -3.76 -11.70 3.87
C GLY A 79 -2.54 -12.57 3.55
N ASP A 80 -1.71 -12.06 2.65
CA ASP A 80 -0.43 -12.63 2.23
C ASP A 80 0.69 -12.11 3.15
N VAL A 81 0.83 -12.74 4.32
CA VAL A 81 1.80 -12.36 5.36
C VAL A 81 2.92 -13.38 5.46
N GLY A 82 4.16 -12.92 5.61
CA GLY A 82 5.29 -13.85 5.75
C GLY A 82 6.66 -13.20 5.86
N VAL A 83 7.65 -14.03 6.13
CA VAL A 83 9.06 -13.64 6.19
C VAL A 83 9.79 -14.32 5.04
N ILE A 84 10.47 -13.53 4.21
CA ILE A 84 11.23 -14.02 3.06
C ILE A 84 12.70 -13.78 3.36
N SER A 85 13.51 -14.83 3.41
CA SER A 85 14.96 -14.69 3.54
C SER A 85 15.61 -14.76 2.17
N LEU A 86 16.47 -13.78 1.83
CA LEU A 86 17.29 -13.88 0.63
C LEU A 86 18.55 -14.71 0.92
N VAL A 87 19.09 -15.37 -0.10
CA VAL A 87 20.31 -16.16 0.04
C VAL A 87 21.47 -15.25 0.43
N ALA A 88 22.12 -15.58 1.54
CA ALA A 88 23.32 -14.87 1.97
C ALA A 88 24.43 -15.01 0.92
N PRO A 89 25.25 -13.97 0.70
CA PRO A 89 26.40 -14.07 -0.20
C PRO A 89 27.31 -15.22 0.23
N GLY A 90 27.63 -16.13 -0.69
CA GLY A 90 28.61 -17.19 -0.47
C GLY A 90 30.05 -16.68 -0.37
N THR A 91 30.28 -15.41 -0.73
CA THR A 91 31.58 -14.75 -0.64
C THR A 91 31.90 -14.30 0.80
N PRO A 92 33.18 -14.32 1.19
CA PRO A 92 33.62 -13.74 2.45
C PRO A 92 33.31 -12.24 2.50
N ALA A 93 33.35 -11.66 3.70
CA ALA A 93 33.22 -10.22 3.83
C ALA A 93 34.26 -9.50 2.98
N PRO A 94 33.91 -8.40 2.28
CA PRO A 94 34.92 -7.61 1.60
C PRO A 94 35.95 -7.07 2.61
N GLY A 95 37.20 -6.92 2.17
CA GLY A 95 38.26 -6.35 3.01
C GLY A 95 37.95 -4.91 3.42
N ALA A 96 38.56 -4.46 4.53
CA ALA A 96 38.33 -3.14 5.10
C ALA A 96 38.60 -1.99 4.12
N GLU A 97 39.68 -2.08 3.32
CA GLU A 97 40.03 -1.06 2.31
C GLU A 97 38.94 -0.90 1.24
N LEU A 98 38.39 -2.01 0.74
CA LEU A 98 37.32 -2.00 -0.25
C LEU A 98 36.01 -1.46 0.34
N LEU A 99 35.70 -1.80 1.59
CA LEU A 99 34.54 -1.25 2.30
C LEU A 99 34.71 0.25 2.57
N GLU A 100 35.90 0.69 2.93
CA GLU A 100 36.23 2.10 3.16
C GLU A 100 36.12 2.92 1.87
N GLN A 101 36.60 2.38 0.75
CA GLN A 101 36.41 3.02 -0.55
C GLN A 101 34.92 3.11 -0.90
N ARG A 102 34.18 2.00 -0.82
CA ARG A 102 32.76 1.98 -1.16
C ARG A 102 31.92 2.91 -0.28
N VAL A 103 32.20 2.98 1.03
CA VAL A 103 31.44 3.85 1.93
C VAL A 103 31.73 5.31 1.61
N ARG A 104 32.97 5.68 1.28
CA ARG A 104 33.30 7.06 0.87
C ARG A 104 32.72 7.44 -0.48
N ASP A 105 32.58 6.49 -1.40
CA ASP A 105 31.99 6.71 -2.72
C ASP A 105 30.46 6.88 -2.66
N GLN A 106 29.80 6.20 -1.73
CA GLN A 106 28.33 6.15 -1.67
C GLN A 106 27.71 6.98 -0.54
N VAL A 107 28.44 7.19 0.56
CA VAL A 107 27.95 7.90 1.74
C VAL A 107 28.67 9.23 1.87
N SER A 108 27.89 10.30 1.83
CA SER A 108 28.38 11.65 2.09
C SER A 108 28.18 12.02 3.56
N VAL A 109 29.26 12.49 4.20
CA VAL A 109 29.18 13.10 5.52
C VAL A 109 29.76 14.51 5.46
N GLU A 110 28.95 15.50 5.80
CA GLU A 110 29.41 16.88 5.80
C GLU A 110 30.42 17.13 6.94
N HIS A 111 31.51 17.85 6.62
CA HIS A 111 32.57 18.22 7.56
C HIS A 111 33.28 17.03 8.24
N GLY A 112 33.15 15.82 7.67
CA GLY A 112 33.69 14.59 8.21
C GLY A 112 34.39 13.72 7.17
N ARG A 113 35.32 12.88 7.62
CA ARG A 113 35.91 11.78 6.85
C ARG A 113 35.53 10.45 7.50
N ILE A 114 35.21 9.45 6.70
CA ILE A 114 34.85 8.11 7.17
C ILE A 114 36.11 7.24 7.14
N ASP A 115 36.45 6.60 8.26
CA ASP A 115 37.53 5.60 8.36
C ASP A 115 36.93 4.28 8.89
N VAL A 116 37.21 3.14 8.25
CA VAL A 116 36.74 1.83 8.74
C VAL A 116 37.61 1.36 9.90
N THR A 117 37.00 0.95 11.01
CA THR A 117 37.72 0.72 12.29
C THR A 117 37.74 -0.73 12.75
N GLY A 118 36.99 -1.62 12.12
CA GLY A 118 36.89 -3.00 12.55
C GLY A 118 36.35 -3.96 11.49
N LEU A 119 36.22 -5.22 11.88
CA LEU A 119 35.71 -6.27 11.00
C LEU A 119 34.19 -6.09 10.79
N PRO A 120 33.70 -6.24 9.55
CA PRO A 120 32.28 -6.20 9.26
C PRO A 120 31.54 -7.40 9.87
N VAL A 121 30.33 -7.16 10.36
CA VAL A 121 29.46 -8.18 10.96
C VAL A 121 28.30 -8.50 10.02
N ARG A 122 27.97 -9.79 9.84
CA ARG A 122 26.81 -10.19 9.04
C ARG A 122 25.52 -9.71 9.68
N ILE A 123 24.62 -9.19 8.86
CA ILE A 123 23.28 -8.76 9.28
C ILE A 123 22.23 -9.22 8.28
N ASN A 124 20.98 -9.24 8.74
CA ASN A 124 19.79 -9.37 7.89
C ASN A 124 18.95 -8.11 8.09
N ARG A 125 19.02 -7.17 7.15
CA ARG A 125 18.27 -5.92 7.23
C ARG A 125 16.83 -6.15 6.72
N PRO A 126 15.80 -5.89 7.54
CA PRO A 126 14.43 -6.08 7.11
C PRO A 126 13.98 -4.98 6.13
N VAL A 127 13.43 -5.41 4.99
CA VAL A 127 12.71 -4.56 4.04
C VAL A 127 11.27 -5.04 4.00
N LEU A 128 10.31 -4.14 4.24
CA LEU A 128 8.90 -4.46 4.14
C LEU A 128 8.42 -4.32 2.71
N ARG A 129 7.67 -5.32 2.24
CA ARG A 129 6.81 -5.23 1.07
C ARG A 129 5.36 -5.20 1.55
N VAL A 130 4.71 -4.07 1.36
CA VAL A 130 3.32 -3.85 1.80
C VAL A 130 2.44 -3.66 0.58
N GLY A 131 1.40 -4.48 0.47
CA GLY A 131 0.40 -4.40 -0.60
C GLY A 131 -0.98 -4.10 -0.02
N ALA A 132 -1.68 -3.17 -0.66
CA ALA A 132 -3.04 -2.82 -0.31
C ALA A 132 -3.92 -2.69 -1.56
N LEU A 133 -5.17 -3.07 -1.41
CA LEU A 133 -6.22 -2.84 -2.37
C LEU A 133 -6.93 -1.56 -1.96
N VAL A 134 -6.98 -0.58 -2.85
CA VAL A 134 -7.62 0.70 -2.58
C VAL A 134 -8.87 0.79 -3.42
N THR A 135 -10.01 0.92 -2.74
CA THR A 135 -11.30 1.17 -3.38
C THR A 135 -11.58 2.67 -3.29
N TYR A 136 -11.81 3.30 -4.44
CA TYR A 136 -12.20 4.69 -4.58
C TYR A 136 -13.67 4.78 -4.94
N THR A 137 -14.42 5.59 -4.21
CA THR A 137 -15.81 5.93 -4.53
C THR A 137 -15.85 7.42 -4.83
N VAL A 138 -16.16 7.78 -6.08
CA VAL A 138 -16.22 9.18 -6.52
C VAL A 138 -17.68 9.64 -6.68
N SER A 139 -18.56 8.70 -7.03
CA SER A 139 -20.00 8.85 -7.02
C SER A 139 -20.64 7.48 -6.72
N PRO A 140 -21.96 7.38 -6.54
CA PRO A 140 -22.62 6.09 -6.34
C PRO A 140 -22.46 5.11 -7.50
N GLU A 141 -22.22 5.63 -8.71
CA GLU A 141 -22.10 4.86 -9.95
C GLU A 141 -20.64 4.60 -10.33
N GLU A 142 -19.70 5.40 -9.79
CA GLU A 142 -18.27 5.34 -10.13
C GLU A 142 -17.45 4.85 -8.94
N CYS A 143 -17.18 3.55 -8.96
CA CYS A 143 -16.32 2.85 -8.03
C CYS A 143 -15.12 2.26 -8.79
N TYR A 144 -13.91 2.54 -8.30
CA TYR A 144 -12.67 2.03 -8.86
C TYR A 144 -11.93 1.23 -7.81
N GLN A 145 -11.22 0.20 -8.23
CA GLN A 145 -10.35 -0.57 -7.35
C GLN A 145 -8.97 -0.70 -7.99
N GLU A 146 -7.95 -0.34 -7.22
CA GLU A 146 -6.56 -0.39 -7.68
C GLU A 146 -5.66 -1.05 -6.63
N ARG A 147 -4.61 -1.70 -7.11
CA ARG A 147 -3.60 -2.30 -6.26
C ARG A 147 -2.44 -1.33 -6.07
N LEU A 148 -2.17 -0.96 -4.83
CA LEU A 148 -0.97 -0.23 -4.44
C LEU A 148 0.01 -1.16 -3.75
N GLU A 149 1.30 -0.98 -4.04
CA GLU A 149 2.38 -1.69 -3.36
C GLU A 149 3.50 -0.69 -3.04
N CYS A 150 4.03 -0.74 -1.83
CA CYS A 150 5.23 0.00 -1.44
C CYS A 150 6.28 -0.95 -0.84
N TRP A 151 7.53 -0.58 -1.02
CA TRP A 151 8.69 -1.27 -0.44
C TRP A 151 9.43 -0.29 0.44
N ILE A 152 9.66 -0.65 1.71
CA ILE A 152 10.25 0.25 2.70
C ILE A 152 11.38 -0.46 3.40
N ASP A 153 12.52 0.20 3.49
CA ASP A 153 13.58 -0.24 4.35
C ASP A 153 13.21 0.02 5.82
N ALA A 154 13.05 -1.03 6.61
CA ALA A 154 12.55 -0.89 7.97
C ALA A 154 13.55 -0.23 8.92
N GLY A 155 14.84 -0.24 8.57
CA GLY A 155 15.88 0.44 9.34
C GLY A 155 15.83 1.97 9.19
N SER A 156 15.48 2.48 8.01
CA SER A 156 15.41 3.92 7.70
C SER A 156 14.01 4.51 7.73
N GLY A 157 13.00 3.71 7.43
CA GLY A 157 11.64 4.17 7.13
C GLY A 157 11.48 4.70 5.70
N CYS A 158 12.53 4.68 4.88
CA CYS A 158 12.52 5.21 3.53
C CYS A 158 11.95 4.23 2.52
N GLN A 159 11.21 4.76 1.55
CA GLN A 159 10.71 4.00 0.42
C GLN A 159 11.85 3.65 -0.54
N LEU A 160 11.92 2.39 -0.96
CA LEU A 160 12.89 1.94 -1.95
C LEU A 160 12.49 2.37 -3.36
N GLY A 161 13.48 2.77 -4.16
CA GLY A 161 13.33 3.05 -5.58
C GLY A 161 13.10 1.80 -6.43
N PRO A 162 12.64 1.97 -7.69
CA PRO A 162 12.27 0.87 -8.57
C PRO A 162 13.44 -0.10 -8.86
N ASP A 163 14.66 0.41 -8.99
CA ASP A 163 15.85 -0.42 -9.25
C ASP A 163 16.17 -1.35 -8.08
N HIS A 164 16.06 -0.84 -6.84
CA HIS A 164 16.23 -1.67 -5.64
C HIS A 164 15.14 -2.73 -5.55
N ILE A 165 13.89 -2.37 -5.83
CA ILE A 165 12.76 -3.31 -5.85
C ILE A 165 12.99 -4.41 -6.89
N ALA A 166 13.43 -4.06 -8.09
CA ALA A 166 13.73 -5.02 -9.15
C ALA A 166 14.83 -6.01 -8.72
N ARG A 167 15.91 -5.51 -8.11
CA ARG A 167 16.99 -6.34 -7.57
C ARG A 167 16.50 -7.29 -6.47
N LEU A 168 15.70 -6.81 -5.52
CA LEU A 168 15.15 -7.65 -4.45
C LEU A 168 14.20 -8.73 -4.98
N ARG A 169 13.39 -8.42 -6.00
CA ARG A 169 12.50 -9.38 -6.65
C ARG A 169 13.27 -10.48 -7.40
N ALA A 170 14.40 -10.12 -8.02
CA ALA A 170 15.26 -11.04 -8.74
C ALA A 170 16.22 -11.82 -7.82
N ALA A 171 16.40 -11.38 -6.57
CA ALA A 171 17.34 -12.01 -5.65
C ALA A 171 16.90 -13.44 -5.31
N PRO A 172 17.84 -14.40 -5.25
CA PRO A 172 17.54 -15.78 -4.90
C PRO A 172 17.01 -15.86 -3.45
N ARG A 173 15.98 -16.66 -3.25
CA ARG A 173 15.36 -16.90 -1.95
C ARG A 173 16.03 -18.09 -1.27
N SER A 174 16.22 -17.98 0.05
CA SER A 174 16.67 -19.09 0.87
C SER A 174 15.53 -20.09 1.05
N GLU A 175 15.80 -21.37 0.83
CA GLU A 175 14.86 -22.47 1.11
C GLU A 175 14.61 -22.65 2.61
N ARG A 176 15.57 -22.23 3.45
CA ARG A 176 15.40 -22.17 4.90
C ARG A 176 15.08 -20.73 5.30
N PRO A 177 13.83 -20.43 5.68
CA PRO A 177 13.50 -19.11 6.20
C PRO A 177 14.25 -18.90 7.52
N ALA A 178 14.96 -17.79 7.64
CA ALA A 178 15.48 -17.35 8.92
C ALA A 178 14.30 -17.01 9.83
N GLN A 179 14.39 -17.41 11.10
CA GLN A 179 13.38 -17.04 12.08
C GLN A 179 13.39 -15.52 12.28
N ALA A 180 12.21 -14.90 12.29
CA ALA A 180 12.09 -13.52 12.71
C ALA A 180 12.44 -13.43 14.20
N HIS A 181 13.47 -12.66 14.53
CA HIS A 181 13.84 -12.37 15.91
C HIS A 181 13.14 -11.07 16.36
N ALA A 182 12.92 -10.90 17.67
CA ALA A 182 12.22 -9.75 18.25
C ALA A 182 12.65 -8.36 17.68
N PRO A 183 13.95 -8.07 17.47
CA PRO A 183 14.37 -6.79 16.88
C PRO A 183 13.84 -6.53 15.46
N VAL A 184 13.55 -7.59 14.70
CA VAL A 184 12.94 -7.47 13.36
C VAL A 184 11.48 -7.03 13.48
N LEU A 185 10.74 -7.55 14.45
CA LEU A 185 9.32 -7.22 14.66
C LEU A 185 9.12 -5.77 15.11
N ASP A 186 10.02 -5.24 15.95
CA ASP A 186 9.99 -3.84 16.37
C ASP A 186 10.25 -2.89 15.19
N ALA A 187 11.24 -3.23 14.35
CA ALA A 187 11.54 -2.49 13.12
C ALA A 187 10.36 -2.53 12.13
N VAL A 188 9.72 -3.70 11.97
CA VAL A 188 8.52 -3.87 11.14
C VAL A 188 7.40 -2.93 11.60
N SER A 189 7.12 -2.89 12.90
CA SER A 189 6.02 -2.09 13.45
C SER A 189 6.19 -0.59 13.18
N THR A 190 7.42 -0.08 13.33
CA THR A 190 7.73 1.32 13.03
C THR A 190 7.60 1.60 11.54
N ALA A 191 8.17 0.73 10.70
CA ALA A 191 8.17 0.88 9.25
C ALA A 191 6.76 0.75 8.63
N LEU A 192 5.86 -0.01 9.26
CA LEU A 192 4.47 -0.15 8.82
C LEU A 192 3.69 1.16 8.90
N ARG A 193 3.99 2.02 9.90
CA ARG A 193 3.38 3.36 9.97
C ARG A 193 3.79 4.22 8.76
N HIS A 194 5.08 4.18 8.40
CA HIS A 194 5.56 4.88 7.21
C HIS A 194 4.95 4.29 5.92
N ALA A 195 4.78 2.97 5.85
CA ALA A 195 4.09 2.30 4.74
C ALA A 195 2.66 2.78 4.58
N HIS A 196 1.92 2.86 5.68
CA HIS A 196 0.56 3.37 5.66
C HIS A 196 0.51 4.81 5.17
N SER A 197 1.34 5.71 5.70
CA SER A 197 1.38 7.11 5.24
C SER A 197 1.72 7.26 3.76
N ILE A 198 2.63 6.44 3.23
CA ILE A 198 2.98 6.44 1.80
C ILE A 198 1.80 5.98 0.93
N LEU A 199 1.16 4.88 1.32
CA LEU A 199 0.02 4.33 0.60
C LEU A 199 -1.19 5.27 0.66
N ASP A 200 -1.45 5.88 1.82
CA ASP A 200 -2.54 6.83 2.01
C ASP A 200 -2.30 8.12 1.21
N ALA A 201 -1.09 8.68 1.23
CA ALA A 201 -0.76 9.83 0.40
C ALA A 201 -0.87 9.53 -1.11
N ALA A 202 -0.55 8.30 -1.53
CA ALA A 202 -0.74 7.86 -2.92
C ALA A 202 -2.22 7.70 -3.27
N ALA A 203 -3.01 7.09 -2.38
CA ALA A 203 -4.46 6.96 -2.52
C ALA A 203 -5.13 8.33 -2.59
N GLU A 204 -4.75 9.27 -1.72
CA GLU A 204 -5.30 10.62 -1.71
C GLU A 204 -5.03 11.36 -3.03
N ARG A 205 -3.80 11.31 -3.55
CA ARG A 205 -3.48 11.90 -4.86
C ARG A 205 -4.33 11.29 -5.98
N ARG A 206 -4.54 9.98 -5.93
CA ARG A 206 -5.35 9.27 -6.93
C ARG A 206 -6.84 9.61 -6.80
N ARG A 207 -7.37 9.68 -5.58
CA ARG A 207 -8.74 10.10 -5.27
C ARG A 207 -9.03 11.48 -5.84
N THR A 208 -8.15 12.45 -5.59
CA THR A 208 -8.27 13.81 -6.15
C THR A 208 -8.31 13.77 -7.68
N ALA A 209 -7.39 13.05 -8.31
CA ALA A 209 -7.35 12.94 -9.77
C ALA A 209 -8.62 12.30 -10.37
N LEU A 210 -9.19 11.28 -9.71
CA LEU A 210 -10.44 10.66 -10.14
C LEU A 210 -11.64 11.60 -9.90
N SER A 211 -11.67 12.31 -8.78
CA SER A 211 -12.69 13.32 -8.47
C SER A 211 -12.69 14.46 -9.50
N ASP A 212 -11.52 14.90 -9.94
CA ASP A 212 -11.39 15.94 -10.96
C ASP A 212 -11.96 15.47 -12.29
N GLN A 213 -11.75 14.20 -12.66
CA GLN A 213 -12.31 13.59 -13.88
C GLN A 213 -13.84 13.48 -13.83
N ALA A 214 -14.41 13.18 -12.66
CA ALA A 214 -15.86 13.06 -12.45
C ALA A 214 -16.57 14.40 -12.17
N SER A 215 -15.81 15.50 -12.02
CA SER A 215 -16.33 16.80 -11.55
C SER A 215 -17.41 17.41 -12.43
N ASP A 216 -17.48 17.01 -13.71
CA ASP A 216 -18.47 17.46 -14.66
C ASP A 216 -19.90 17.09 -14.29
N ALA A 217 -20.13 15.85 -13.83
CA ALA A 217 -21.46 15.39 -13.43
C ALA A 217 -21.95 16.13 -12.18
N HIS A 218 -21.07 16.29 -11.19
CA HIS A 218 -21.33 17.08 -9.99
C HIS A 218 -21.69 18.53 -10.33
N ARG A 219 -20.88 19.21 -11.15
CA ARG A 219 -21.14 20.59 -11.58
C ARG A 219 -22.49 20.73 -12.28
N ARG A 220 -22.84 19.81 -13.18
CA ARG A 220 -24.12 19.83 -13.90
C ARG A 220 -25.30 19.64 -12.96
N GLU A 221 -25.28 18.63 -12.10
CA GLU A 221 -26.39 18.37 -11.16
C GLU A 221 -26.55 19.54 -10.17
N HIS A 222 -25.43 20.03 -9.64
CA HIS A 222 -25.43 21.17 -8.72
C HIS A 222 -25.94 22.46 -9.38
N SER A 223 -25.53 22.76 -10.61
CA SER A 223 -26.06 23.92 -11.36
C SER A 223 -27.55 23.78 -11.62
N HIS A 224 -27.99 22.61 -12.08
CA HIS A 224 -29.40 22.35 -12.38
C HIS A 224 -30.29 22.52 -11.13
N ALA A 225 -29.87 22.00 -9.98
CA ALA A 225 -30.58 22.20 -8.72
C ALA A 225 -30.63 23.69 -8.33
N ARG A 226 -29.52 24.42 -8.46
CA ARG A 226 -29.48 25.86 -8.17
C ARG A 226 -30.45 26.65 -9.04
N ASP A 227 -30.47 26.37 -10.34
CA ASP A 227 -31.31 27.08 -11.31
C ASP A 227 -32.78 26.78 -11.05
N TYR A 228 -33.13 25.50 -10.81
CA TYR A 228 -34.48 25.07 -10.46
C TYR A 228 -35.04 25.82 -9.24
N TYR A 229 -34.32 25.83 -8.12
CA TYR A 229 -34.79 26.51 -6.91
C TYR A 229 -34.76 28.04 -7.06
N ALA A 230 -33.84 28.60 -7.85
CA ALA A 230 -33.85 30.03 -8.16
C ALA A 230 -35.11 30.42 -8.95
N ASP A 231 -35.53 29.62 -9.94
CA ASP A 231 -36.78 29.81 -10.68
C ASP A 231 -38.01 29.67 -9.79
N ALA A 232 -38.03 28.66 -8.91
CA ALA A 232 -39.11 28.47 -7.95
C ALA A 232 -39.26 29.69 -7.03
N LEU A 233 -38.15 30.21 -6.49
CA LEU A 233 -38.14 31.39 -5.64
C LEU A 233 -38.56 32.66 -6.39
N ARG A 234 -38.08 32.87 -7.63
CA ARG A 234 -38.54 33.96 -8.50
C ARG A 234 -40.04 33.89 -8.75
N SER A 235 -40.57 32.69 -8.97
CA SER A 235 -42.02 32.46 -9.16
C SER A 235 -42.83 32.74 -7.90
N ILE A 236 -42.32 32.36 -6.71
CA ILE A 236 -42.96 32.70 -5.43
C ILE A 236 -42.95 34.21 -5.21
N GLU A 237 -41.83 34.88 -5.46
CA GLU A 237 -41.69 36.33 -5.25
C GLU A 237 -42.61 37.13 -6.18
N ARG A 238 -42.67 36.78 -7.48
CA ARG A 238 -43.61 37.41 -8.43
C ARG A 238 -45.08 37.30 -8.00
N ARG A 239 -45.46 36.19 -7.37
CA ARG A 239 -46.81 36.00 -6.84
C ARG A 239 -47.03 36.76 -5.53
N ARG A 240 -45.97 37.01 -4.76
CA ARG A 240 -46.02 37.70 -3.48
C ARG A 240 -46.23 39.20 -3.65
N THR A 241 -45.62 39.82 -4.66
CA THR A 241 -45.72 41.27 -4.92
C THR A 241 -47.11 41.76 -5.30
N SER A 242 -47.98 40.86 -5.80
CA SER A 242 -49.35 41.16 -6.22
C SER A 242 -50.42 40.54 -5.30
N ALA A 243 -50.01 39.93 -4.18
CA ALA A 243 -50.91 39.26 -3.24
C ALA A 243 -51.44 40.21 -2.16
N ASP A 244 -52.63 39.90 -1.64
CA ASP A 244 -53.13 40.48 -0.39
C ASP A 244 -52.23 40.11 0.81
N PRO A 245 -52.33 40.81 1.96
CA PRO A 245 -51.42 40.65 3.08
C PRO A 245 -51.34 39.22 3.66
N ASP A 246 -52.46 38.51 3.73
CA ASP A 246 -52.49 37.18 4.33
C ASP A 246 -51.92 36.13 3.37
N ARG A 247 -52.23 36.24 2.08
CA ARG A 247 -51.59 35.43 1.05
C ARG A 247 -50.09 35.72 0.90
N ALA A 248 -49.66 36.97 1.08
CA ALA A 248 -48.25 37.35 1.06
C ALA A 248 -47.45 36.69 2.20
N LYS A 249 -48.03 36.54 3.40
CA LYS A 249 -47.42 35.80 4.53
C LYS A 249 -47.24 34.32 4.20
N LEU A 250 -48.25 33.67 3.62
CA LEU A 250 -48.15 32.27 3.20
C LEU A 250 -47.07 32.05 2.13
N LEU A 251 -46.96 32.96 1.16
CA LEU A 251 -45.91 32.91 0.14
C LEU A 251 -44.51 33.15 0.73
N ALA A 252 -44.38 34.00 1.75
CA ALA A 252 -43.12 34.19 2.46
C ALA A 252 -42.69 32.93 3.22
N ALA A 253 -43.62 32.26 3.91
CA ALA A 253 -43.35 30.98 4.58
C ALA A 253 -42.94 29.89 3.56
N ARG A 254 -43.64 29.81 2.43
CA ARG A 254 -43.29 28.90 1.33
C ARG A 254 -41.90 29.20 0.75
N ALA A 255 -41.53 30.48 0.60
CA ALA A 255 -40.19 30.87 0.16
C ALA A 255 -39.11 30.44 1.16
N ALA A 256 -39.37 30.59 2.46
CA ALA A 256 -38.46 30.12 3.51
C ALA A 256 -38.23 28.61 3.43
N SER A 257 -39.31 27.82 3.41
CA SER A 257 -39.25 26.36 3.22
C SER A 257 -38.53 25.96 1.92
N THR A 258 -38.76 26.69 0.82
CA THR A 258 -38.07 26.44 -0.46
C THR A 258 -36.56 26.70 -0.37
N ARG A 259 -36.11 27.68 0.45
CA ARG A 259 -34.68 27.94 0.68
C ARG A 259 -34.03 26.85 1.53
N GLU A 260 -34.72 26.38 2.57
CA GLU A 260 -34.26 25.26 3.40
C GLU A 260 -34.12 23.99 2.58
N GLU A 261 -35.14 23.69 1.75
CA GLU A 261 -35.13 22.57 0.84
C GLU A 261 -34.01 22.65 -0.20
N ARG A 262 -33.78 23.85 -0.77
CA ARG A 262 -32.61 24.09 -1.63
C ARG A 262 -31.32 23.79 -0.90
N ALA A 263 -31.15 24.29 0.32
CA ALA A 263 -29.92 24.07 1.09
C ALA A 263 -29.69 22.57 1.34
N ARG A 264 -30.72 21.85 1.78
CA ARG A 264 -30.70 20.39 1.95
C ARG A 264 -30.31 19.68 0.66
N ARG A 265 -30.94 20.01 -0.47
CA ARG A 265 -30.67 19.34 -1.75
C ARG A 265 -29.25 19.57 -2.26
N LEU A 266 -28.69 20.76 -2.07
CA LEU A 266 -27.30 21.03 -2.45
C LEU A 266 -26.32 20.23 -1.58
N LEU A 267 -26.59 20.12 -0.27
CA LEU A 267 -25.81 19.25 0.62
C LEU A 267 -25.87 17.78 0.19
N GLU A 268 -27.04 17.27 -0.17
CA GLU A 268 -27.18 15.89 -0.69
C GLU A 268 -26.36 15.66 -1.96
N ILE A 269 -26.33 16.65 -2.86
CA ILE A 269 -25.51 16.57 -4.07
C ILE A 269 -24.03 16.56 -3.70
N ASP A 270 -23.59 17.44 -2.80
CA ASP A 270 -22.20 17.47 -2.35
C ASP A 270 -21.78 16.18 -1.64
N GLU A 271 -22.64 15.60 -0.81
CA GLU A 271 -22.42 14.30 -0.17
C GLU A 271 -22.37 13.15 -1.19
N LYS A 272 -23.27 13.16 -2.18
CA LYS A 272 -23.32 12.16 -3.26
C LYS A 272 -22.02 12.09 -4.07
N TYR A 273 -21.40 13.24 -4.30
CA TYR A 273 -20.14 13.36 -5.06
C TYR A 273 -18.91 13.54 -4.17
N GLN A 274 -19.04 13.33 -2.86
CA GLN A 274 -17.91 13.38 -1.96
C GLN A 274 -17.01 12.17 -2.22
N ALA A 275 -15.88 12.39 -2.87
CA ALA A 275 -14.92 11.35 -3.15
C ALA A 275 -14.36 10.76 -1.84
N ARG A 276 -14.23 9.43 -1.76
CA ARG A 276 -13.70 8.69 -0.61
C ARG A 276 -12.81 7.55 -1.08
N HIS A 277 -11.90 7.09 -0.22
CA HIS A 277 -11.15 5.86 -0.45
C HIS A 277 -11.09 4.99 0.80
N VAL A 278 -10.99 3.69 0.58
CA VAL A 278 -10.78 2.69 1.63
C VAL A 278 -9.56 1.86 1.27
N ILE A 279 -8.62 1.76 2.21
CA ILE A 279 -7.39 0.98 2.05
C ILE A 279 -7.57 -0.35 2.77
N ARG A 280 -7.58 -1.45 2.01
CA ARG A 280 -7.61 -2.82 2.54
C ARG A 280 -6.23 -3.45 2.36
N PRO A 281 -5.40 -3.56 3.41
CA PRO A 281 -4.12 -4.26 3.32
C PRO A 281 -4.37 -5.74 3.02
N TYR A 282 -3.61 -6.30 2.08
CA TYR A 282 -3.69 -7.72 1.76
C TYR A 282 -2.31 -8.39 1.74
N ARG A 283 -1.20 -7.64 1.85
CA ARG A 283 0.15 -8.22 1.86
C ARG A 283 1.06 -7.51 2.86
N LEU A 284 1.78 -8.32 3.63
CA LEU A 284 2.88 -7.88 4.47
C LEU A 284 4.01 -8.91 4.44
N HIS A 285 5.06 -8.66 3.65
CA HIS A 285 6.26 -9.49 3.68
C HIS A 285 7.42 -8.74 4.33
N ALA A 286 8.07 -9.37 5.30
CA ALA A 286 9.38 -8.94 5.79
C ALA A 286 10.47 -9.67 4.97
N VAL A 287 11.09 -8.95 4.03
CA VAL A 287 12.20 -9.45 3.21
C VAL A 287 13.51 -9.18 3.95
N LEU A 288 14.15 -10.25 4.43
CA LEU A 288 15.43 -10.19 5.13
C LEU A 288 16.55 -10.12 4.09
N VAL A 289 17.13 -8.93 3.94
CA VAL A 289 18.19 -8.63 2.99
C VAL A 289 19.55 -8.83 3.65
N PRO A 290 20.36 -9.79 3.19
CA PRO A 290 21.67 -10.05 3.78
C PRO A 290 22.62 -8.88 3.49
N GLY A 291 23.39 -8.52 4.51
CA GLY A 291 24.29 -7.39 4.46
C GLY A 291 25.46 -7.52 5.42
N TRP A 292 26.25 -6.46 5.43
CA TRP A 292 27.39 -6.29 6.32
C TRP A 292 27.26 -4.98 7.07
N ARG A 293 27.23 -5.05 8.40
CA ARG A 293 27.39 -3.88 9.26
C ARG A 293 28.87 -3.55 9.38
N VAL A 294 29.26 -2.40 8.88
CA VAL A 294 30.64 -1.93 8.81
C VAL A 294 30.88 -0.91 9.92
N PRO A 295 31.67 -1.23 10.95
CA PRO A 295 32.02 -0.27 11.99
C PRO A 295 32.99 0.78 11.43
N VAL A 296 32.69 2.05 11.70
CA VAL A 296 33.47 3.20 11.22
C VAL A 296 33.68 4.23 12.33
N ASP A 297 34.73 5.03 12.18
CA ASP A 297 34.84 6.32 12.84
C ASP A 297 34.59 7.41 11.81
N VAL A 298 33.59 8.26 12.08
CA VAL A 298 33.44 9.53 11.37
C VAL A 298 34.33 10.56 12.07
N ARG A 299 35.26 11.17 11.34
CA ARG A 299 36.31 12.04 11.89
C ARG A 299 36.19 13.48 11.43
N ARG A 300 36.39 14.41 12.36
CA ARG A 300 36.57 15.84 12.09
C ARG A 300 37.81 16.34 12.83
N GLY A 301 38.91 16.50 12.10
CA GLY A 301 40.23 16.76 12.69
C GLY A 301 40.64 15.60 13.63
N PRO A 302 41.03 15.88 14.89
CA PRO A 302 41.41 14.82 15.83
C PRO A 302 40.21 14.06 16.44
N ARG A 303 38.98 14.59 16.32
CA ARG A 303 37.78 14.01 16.93
C ARG A 303 37.29 12.79 16.14
N ARG A 304 36.76 11.81 16.86
CA ARG A 304 36.22 10.55 16.35
C ARG A 304 34.81 10.34 16.88
N TYR A 305 33.90 9.98 15.98
CA TYR A 305 32.51 9.67 16.29
C TYR A 305 32.21 8.26 15.78
N PRO A 306 32.19 7.25 16.67
CA PRO A 306 31.90 5.88 16.29
C PRO A 306 30.50 5.75 15.68
N PHE A 307 30.40 5.03 14.57
CA PHE A 307 29.15 4.77 13.87
C PHE A 307 29.23 3.42 13.14
N ALA A 308 28.12 2.99 12.54
CA ALA A 308 28.11 1.83 11.67
C ALA A 308 27.23 2.06 10.45
N PHE A 309 27.74 1.72 9.28
CA PHE A 309 26.97 1.73 8.03
C PHE A 309 26.63 0.32 7.59
N GLU A 310 25.45 0.12 7.03
CA GLU A 310 25.00 -1.20 6.59
C GLU A 310 25.08 -1.35 5.06
N TRP A 311 26.00 -2.19 4.58
CA TRP A 311 26.12 -2.52 3.16
C TRP A 311 25.20 -3.68 2.78
N LEU A 312 24.25 -3.44 1.88
CA LEU A 312 23.24 -4.41 1.44
C LEU A 312 23.68 -5.09 0.14
N VAL A 313 24.07 -6.36 0.23
CA VAL A 313 24.78 -7.02 -0.87
C VAL A 313 23.91 -7.21 -2.11
N SER A 314 22.64 -7.60 -1.92
CA SER A 314 21.68 -7.77 -3.02
C SER A 314 21.35 -6.45 -3.72
N LEU A 315 21.55 -5.32 -3.05
CA LEU A 315 21.32 -3.99 -3.62
C LEU A 315 22.60 -3.35 -4.14
N GLY A 316 23.78 -3.79 -3.68
CA GLY A 316 25.07 -3.20 -4.04
C GLY A 316 25.29 -1.79 -3.47
N THR A 317 24.48 -1.38 -2.50
CA THR A 317 24.53 -0.04 -1.89
C THR A 317 24.61 -0.11 -0.37
N PHE A 318 25.13 0.93 0.25
CA PHE A 318 24.85 1.22 1.66
C PHE A 318 23.39 1.61 1.85
N ALA A 319 22.82 1.18 2.97
CA ALA A 319 21.50 1.58 3.40
C ALA A 319 21.50 3.07 3.75
N GLU A 320 20.35 3.70 3.58
CA GLU A 320 20.14 5.04 4.10
C GLU A 320 20.08 4.94 5.64
N GLU A 321 20.83 5.80 6.33
CA GLU A 321 20.92 5.75 7.78
C GLU A 321 20.12 6.88 8.42
N ARG A 322 19.58 6.59 9.60
CA ARG A 322 18.82 7.56 10.38
C ARG A 322 19.77 8.41 11.22
N CYS A 323 19.43 9.68 11.38
CA CYS A 323 20.10 10.56 12.33
C CYS A 323 20.05 9.96 13.74
N PRO A 324 21.18 9.82 14.45
CA PRO A 324 21.19 9.25 15.81
C PRO A 324 20.47 10.11 16.86
N HIS A 325 20.04 11.33 16.51
CA HIS A 325 19.37 12.27 17.42
C HIS A 325 17.87 12.42 17.18
N CYS A 326 17.45 12.69 15.93
CA CYS A 326 16.02 12.82 15.60
C CYS A 326 15.43 11.57 14.97
N GLY A 327 16.25 10.62 14.51
CA GLY A 327 15.78 9.48 13.75
C GLY A 327 15.32 9.81 12.32
N GLU A 328 15.50 11.02 11.81
CA GLU A 328 15.17 11.29 10.40
C GLU A 328 16.24 10.71 9.47
N ALA A 329 15.82 10.12 8.36
CA ALA A 329 16.72 9.76 7.28
C ALA A 329 17.23 11.04 6.60
N ALA A 330 18.51 11.34 6.74
CA ALA A 330 19.10 12.59 6.29
C ALA A 330 20.62 12.47 6.18
N THR A 331 21.21 13.32 5.34
CA THR A 331 22.67 13.46 5.26
C THR A 331 23.26 13.77 6.63
N LEU A 332 24.19 12.93 7.06
CA LEU A 332 24.89 13.12 8.32
C LEU A 332 25.93 14.24 8.17
N SER A 333 26.11 14.98 9.25
CA SER A 333 27.06 16.08 9.37
C SER A 333 27.77 15.96 10.71
N VAL A 334 28.98 16.50 10.79
CA VAL A 334 29.80 16.44 12.00
C VAL A 334 29.98 17.83 12.58
N SER A 335 29.49 18.03 13.80
CA SER A 335 29.74 19.27 14.55
C SER A 335 31.03 19.18 15.38
N LYS A 336 31.33 20.22 16.14
CA LYS A 336 32.44 20.18 17.11
C LYS A 336 32.20 19.15 18.23
N THR A 337 30.96 18.78 18.53
CA THR A 337 30.62 17.99 19.73
C THR A 337 29.92 16.67 19.45
N ARG A 338 29.30 16.50 18.28
CA ARG A 338 28.50 15.30 17.94
C ARG A 338 28.31 15.11 16.43
N LEU A 339 27.94 13.88 16.05
CA LEU A 339 27.45 13.45 14.72
C LEU A 339 25.91 13.52 14.70
N GLY A 340 25.32 14.07 13.65
CA GLY A 340 23.86 14.16 13.49
C GLY A 340 23.47 14.71 12.12
N CYS A 341 22.18 14.79 11.79
CA CYS A 341 21.75 15.45 10.56
C CYS A 341 21.93 16.98 10.63
N VAL A 342 21.95 17.63 9.47
CA VAL A 342 22.08 19.09 9.34
C VAL A 342 21.03 19.87 10.14
N SER A 343 19.80 19.36 10.27
CA SER A 343 18.74 20.00 11.07
C SER A 343 19.00 19.88 12.58
N CYS A 344 19.57 18.75 13.02
CA CYS A 344 19.96 18.54 14.42
C CYS A 344 21.24 19.29 14.80
N LEU A 345 22.06 19.64 13.81
CA LEU A 345 23.30 20.37 13.98
C LEU A 345 23.11 21.78 13.43
N PRO A 346 22.44 22.68 14.17
CA PRO A 346 22.34 24.07 13.74
C PRO A 346 23.75 24.57 13.43
N ALA A 347 23.88 25.26 12.29
CA ALA A 347 25.14 25.81 11.82
C ALA A 347 25.82 26.51 13.01
N ALA A 348 26.96 25.96 13.43
CA ALA A 348 27.79 26.66 14.38
C ALA A 348 28.26 27.93 13.68
N GLY A 349 27.68 29.07 14.07
CA GLY A 349 28.22 30.39 13.74
C GLY A 349 29.68 30.52 14.16
#